data_AF-A0A0D0RS45-F1
#
_entry.id   AF-A0A0D0RS45-F1
#
_cell.length_a   1.000
_cell.length_b   1.000
_cell.length_c   1.000
_cell.angle_alpha   90.00
_cell.angle_beta   90.00
_cell.angle_gamma   90.00
#
_symmetry.space_group_name_H-M   'P 1'
#
loop_
_entity.id
_entity.type
_entity.pdbx_description
1 polymer ?
#
loop_
_entity_poly.entity_id
_entity_poly.type
_entity_poly.pdbx_seq_one_letter_code
_entity_poly.pdbx_strand_id
1 'polypeptide(L)' 'MKSCRELYAELDYWKQFQAKNFSSSMLKRGKINQVESQIRQQIDVSNNKDPILRITDSSPS' A
#
# COMPACT_ATOMS: atom_id res chain seq x y z
N MET A 1 5.10 -8.63 6.58
CA MET A 1 4.07 -7.73 5.99
C MET A 1 4.72 -6.36 5.87
N LYS A 2 4.68 -5.70 4.71
CA LYS A 2 5.19 -4.32 4.59
C LYS A 2 4.28 -3.39 5.40
N SER A 3 4.84 -2.38 6.05
CA SER A 3 4.10 -1.28 6.66
C SER A 3 3.45 -0.39 5.59
N CYS A 4 2.41 0.35 5.96
CA CYS A 4 1.83 1.40 5.10
C CYS A 4 2.92 2.35 4.54
N ARG A 5 3.89 2.76 5.38
CA ARG A 5 4.97 3.65 4.96
C ARG A 5 5.83 3.06 3.85
N GLU A 6 6.20 1.78 3.97
CA GLU A 6 6.97 1.08 2.95
C GLU A 6 6.17 0.91 1.65
N LEU A 7 4.87 0.64 1.74
CA LEU A 7 4.00 0.54 0.57
C LEU A 7 3.86 1.87 -0.19
N TYR A 8 3.71 2.99 0.52
CA TYR A 8 3.67 4.31 -0.13
C TYR A 8 5.01 4.68 -0.76
N ALA A 9 6.13 4.40 -0.10
CA ALA A 9 7.46 4.63 -0.68
C ALA A 9 7.68 3.82 -1.97
N GLU A 10 7.23 2.56 -1.99
CA GLU A 10 7.28 1.72 -3.19
C GLU A 10 6.34 2.22 -4.30
N LEU A 11 5.15 2.70 -3.95
CA LEU A 11 4.21 3.29 -4.91
C LEU A 11 4.83 4.51 -5.59
N ASP A 12 5.47 5.39 -4.81
CA ASP A 12 6.15 6.58 -5.34
C ASP A 12 7.31 6.21 -6.25
N TYR A 13 8.11 5.20 -5.87
CA TYR A 13 9.16 4.66 -6.72
C TYR A 13 8.61 4.22 -8.09
N TRP A 14 7.55 3.39 -8.11
CA TRP A 14 6.98 2.91 -9.37
C TRP A 14 6.32 4.02 -10.20
N LYS A 15 5.72 5.03 -9.56
CA LYS A 15 5.17 6.20 -10.27
C LYS A 15 6.27 6.98 -10.99
N GLN A 16 7.42 7.18 -10.34
CA GLN A 16 8.58 7.88 -10.90
C GLN A 16 9.39 7.03 -11.89
N PHE A 17 9.30 5.70 -11.81
CA PHE A 17 10.02 4.79 -12.70
C PHE A 17 9.67 5.05 -14.18
N GLN A 18 10.69 5.35 -14.99
CA GLN A 18 10.55 5.55 -16.43
C GLN A 18 10.78 4.24 -17.17
N ALA A 19 9.70 3.65 -17.68
CA ALA A 19 9.76 2.46 -18.51
C ALA A 19 10.37 2.77 -19.89
N LYS A 20 11.33 1.95 -20.32
CA LYS A 20 12.05 2.14 -21.59
C LYS A 20 11.46 1.34 -22.75
N ASN A 21 10.61 0.37 -22.44
CA ASN A 21 9.96 -0.51 -23.41
C ASN A 21 8.60 -1.00 -22.91
N PHE A 22 7.81 -1.57 -23.82
CA PHE A 22 6.46 -2.05 -23.52
C PHE A 22 6.41 -3.02 -22.33
N SER A 23 7.32 -4.00 -22.29
CA SER A 23 7.37 -4.98 -21.19
C SER A 23 7.62 -4.32 -19.83
N SER A 24 8.52 -3.34 -19.77
CA SER A 24 8.78 -2.56 -18.54
C SER A 24 7.59 -1.66 -18.16
N SER A 25 6.81 -1.17 -19.12
CA SER A 25 5.57 -0.43 -18.85
C SER A 25 4.49 -1.33 -18.26
N MET A 26 4.35 -2.54 -18.78
CA MET A 26 3.43 -3.54 -18.23
C MET A 26 3.83 -3.96 -16.81
N LEU A 27 5.13 -4.19 -16.59
CA LEU A 27 5.65 -4.48 -15.25
C LEU A 27 5.36 -3.34 -14.27
N LYS A 28 5.66 -2.09 -14.66
CA LYS A 28 5.35 -0.90 -13.85
C LYS A 28 3.87 -0.87 -13.45
N ARG A 29 2.97 -1.05 -14.42
CA ARG A 29 1.51 -1.04 -14.17
C ARG A 29 1.09 -2.17 -13.22
N GLY A 30 1.62 -3.39 -13.43
CA GLY A 30 1.33 -4.53 -12.56
C GLY A 30 1.79 -4.28 -11.12
N LYS A 31 2.97 -3.68 -10.94
CA LYS A 31 3.50 -3.34 -9.62
C LYS A 31 2.71 -2.25 -8.93
N ILE A 32 2.32 -1.19 -9.64
CA ILE A 32 1.43 -0.15 -9.11
C ILE A 32 0.12 -0.76 -8.61
N ASN A 33 -0.55 -1.57 -9.45
CA ASN A 33 -1.82 -2.20 -9.08
C ASN A 33 -1.68 -3.11 -7.84
N GLN A 34 -0.58 -3.88 -7.76
CA GLN A 34 -0.29 -4.75 -6.63
C GLN A 34 -0.13 -3.94 -5.34
N VAL A 35 0.67 -2.87 -5.36
CA VAL A 35 0.93 -2.04 -4.19
C VAL A 35 -0.34 -1.30 -3.76
N GLU A 36 -1.11 -0.75 -4.70
CA GLU A 36 -2.40 -0.11 -4.39
C GLU A 36 -3.40 -1.07 -3.75
N SER A 37 -3.44 -2.32 -4.22
CA SER A 37 -4.28 -3.37 -3.61
C SER A 37 -3.86 -3.66 -2.16
N GLN A 38 -2.55 -3.77 -1.90
CA GLN A 38 -2.02 -3.99 -0.55
C GLN A 38 -2.31 -2.81 0.38
N ILE A 39 -2.20 -1.57 -0.11
CA ILE A 39 -2.56 -0.37 0.66
C ILE A 39 -4.05 -0.40 1.01
N ARG A 40 -4.93 -0.69 0.04
CA ARG A 40 -6.38 -0.79 0.29
C ARG A 40 -6.70 -1.84 1.35
N GLN A 41 -6.05 -3.00 1.31
CA GLN A 41 -6.25 -4.05 2.31
C GLN A 41 -5.83 -3.63 3.72
N GLN A 42 -4.83 -2.75 3.87
CA GLN A 42 -4.42 -2.25 5.19
C GLN A 42 -5.33 -1.15 5.73
N ILE A 43 -5.99 -0.39 4.85
CA ILE A 43 -6.91 0.70 5.22
C ILE A 43 -8.34 0.19 5.36
N ASP A 44 -8.66 -0.98 4.79
CA ASP A 44 -9.98 -1.57 4.88
C ASP A 44 -10.34 -1.82 6.35
N VAL A 45 -11.20 -0.94 6.87
CA VAL A 45 -11.64 -0.92 8.26
C VAL A 45 -12.37 -2.21 8.61
N SER A 46 -13.02 -2.85 7.64
CA SER A 46 -13.71 -4.14 7.85
C SER A 46 -12.70 -5.24 8.17
N ASN A 47 -11.56 -5.24 7.47
CA ASN A 47 -10.49 -6.22 7.65
C ASN A 47 -9.52 -5.86 8.80
N ASN A 48 -9.50 -4.59 9.23
CA ASN A 48 -8.58 -4.09 10.26
C ASN A 48 -9.29 -3.56 11.51
N LYS A 49 -10.57 -3.92 11.71
CA LYS A 49 -11.41 -3.45 12.82
C LYS A 49 -10.75 -3.66 14.19
N ASP A 50 -10.34 -4.88 14.50
CA ASP A 50 -9.77 -5.22 15.82
C ASP A 50 -8.46 -4.46 16.11
N PRO A 51 -7.48 -4.38 15.18
CA PRO A 51 -6.31 -3.52 15.37
C PRO A 51 -6.67 -2.04 15.57
N ILE A 52 -7.65 -1.51 14.82
CA ILE A 52 -8.07 -0.11 14.93
C ILE A 52 -8.69 0.15 16.31
N LEU A 53 -9.62 -0.71 16.75
CA LEU A 53 -10.27 -0.58 18.05
C LEU A 53 -9.28 -0.70 19.20
N ARG A 54 -8.30 -1.61 19.12
CA ARG A 54 -7.23 -1.70 20.13
C ARG A 54 -6.46 -0.40 20.29
N ILE A 55 -6.16 0.31 19.21
CA ILE A 55 -5.44 1.59 19.27
C ILE A 55 -6.31 2.68 19.91
N THR A 56 -7.60 2.73 19.56
CA THR A 56 -8.52 3.73 20.11
C THR A 56 -8.82 3.49 21.59
N ASP A 57 -8.95 2.23 22.00
CA ASP A 57 -9.23 1.85 23.40
C ASP A 57 -7.99 1.97 24.30
N SER A 58 -6.79 1.95 23.70
CA SER A 58 -5.52 2.12 24.42
C SER A 58 -5.07 3.58 24.56
N SER A 59 -5.84 4.54 24.04
CA SER A 59 -5.53 5.96 24.17
C SER A 59 -6.13 6.49 25.48
N PRO A 60 -5.33 6.84 26.51
CA PRO A 60 -5.86 7.39 27.74
C PRO A 60 -6.50 8.75 27.44
N SER A 61 -7.73 8.92 27.94
CA SER A 61 -8.52 10.15 27.86
C SER A 61 -7.83 11.34 28.52
#